data_AF-A0A7V6RIB7-F1
#
_entry.id   AF-A0A7V6RIB7-F1
#
_cell.length_a   1.000
_cell.length_b   1.000
_cell.length_c   1.000
_cell.angle_alpha   90.00
_cell.angle_beta   90.00
_cell.angle_gamma   90.00
#
_symmetry.space_group_name_H-M   'P 1'
#
loop_
_entity.id
_entity.type
_entity.pdbx_description
1 polymer ?
#
loop_
_entity_poly.entity_id
_entity_poly.type
_entity_poly.pdbx_seq_one_letter_code
_entity_poly.pdbx_strand_id
1 'polypeptide(L)'
;GPAIKPIIMRMVYQCYQVVKIPIIASGGIMHWQDAIEYFLAGATAIQVGTANFINPSASIEILQGINDYLDNNNIESIKNIIGKVKI
;
A
#
# COMPACT_ATOMS: atom_id res chain seq x y z
N GLY A 1 -6.49 10.32 -6.44
CA GLY A 1 -7.78 9.71 -6.06
C GLY A 1 -7.91 8.30 -6.62
N PRO A 2 -9.00 7.57 -6.33
CA PRO A 2 -9.12 6.13 -6.59
C PRO A 2 -9.00 5.74 -8.07
N ALA A 3 -9.41 6.63 -8.99
CA ALA A 3 -9.37 6.39 -10.43
C ALA A 3 -7.98 6.03 -11.00
N ILE A 4 -6.89 6.48 -10.36
CA ILE A 4 -5.53 6.17 -10.80
C ILE A 4 -4.93 4.90 -10.16
N LYS A 5 -5.60 4.31 -9.16
CA LYS A 5 -5.09 3.14 -8.40
C LYS A 5 -4.64 1.99 -9.33
N PRO A 6 -5.43 1.55 -10.34
CA PRO A 6 -5.05 0.40 -11.16
C PRO A 6 -3.76 0.62 -11.97
N ILE A 7 -3.55 1.86 -12.43
CA ILE A 7 -2.36 2.23 -13.20
C ILE A 7 -1.13 2.20 -12.30
N ILE A 8 -1.20 2.86 -11.14
CA ILE A 8 -0.09 2.91 -10.18
C ILE A 8 0.22 1.53 -9.63
N MET A 9 -0.81 0.70 -9.36
CA MET A 9 -0.64 -0.66 -8.87
C MET A 9 0.19 -1.52 -9.85
N ARG A 10 -0.17 -1.48 -11.14
CA ARG A 10 0.57 -2.16 -12.19
C ARG A 10 2.02 -1.65 -12.28
N MET A 11 2.22 -0.34 -12.22
CA MET A 11 3.55 0.26 -12.30
C MET A 11 4.44 -0.17 -11.12
N VAL A 12 3.91 -0.14 -9.88
CA VAL A 12 4.62 -0.61 -8.68
C VAL A 12 5.03 -2.06 -8.85
N TYR A 13 4.09 -2.93 -9.25
CA TYR A 13 4.37 -4.35 -9.46
C TYR A 13 5.47 -4.56 -10.52
N GLN A 14 5.39 -3.90 -11.67
CA GLN A 14 6.39 -4.02 -12.73
C GLN A 14 7.77 -3.48 -12.30
N CYS A 15 7.80 -2.34 -11.60
CA CYS A 15 9.05 -1.77 -11.10
C CYS A 15 9.70 -2.71 -10.08
N TYR A 16 8.93 -3.28 -9.15
CA TYR A 16 9.45 -4.19 -8.12
C TYR A 16 10.18 -5.40 -8.69
N GLN A 17 9.77 -5.90 -9.87
CA GLN A 17 10.45 -7.03 -10.52
C GLN A 17 11.83 -6.67 -11.09
N VAL A 18 12.10 -5.39 -11.35
CA VAL A 18 13.28 -4.97 -12.13
C VAL A 18 14.26 -4.15 -11.30
N VAL A 19 13.78 -3.35 -10.35
CA VAL A 19 14.63 -2.44 -9.56
C VAL A 19 15.01 -3.06 -8.22
N LYS A 20 16.18 -2.66 -7.70
CA LYS A 20 16.66 -3.07 -6.37
C LYS A 20 16.49 -2.00 -5.28
N ILE A 21 16.02 -0.81 -5.68
CA ILE A 21 15.82 0.32 -4.77
C ILE A 21 14.41 0.26 -4.15
N PRO A 22 14.21 0.78 -2.93
CA PRO A 22 12.88 0.89 -2.32
C PRO A 22 11.90 1.68 -3.20
N ILE A 23 10.64 1.24 -3.24
CA ILE A 23 9.57 1.88 -4.02
C ILE A 23 8.61 2.58 -3.07
N ILE A 24 8.33 3.85 -3.31
CA ILE A 24 7.25 4.58 -2.61
C ILE A 24 6.05 4.67 -3.55
N ALA A 25 4.94 4.01 -3.20
CA ALA A 25 3.72 4.08 -3.98
C ALA A 25 2.91 5.33 -3.62
N SER A 26 2.52 6.10 -4.63
CA SER A 26 1.69 7.29 -4.44
C SER A 26 0.59 7.33 -5.49
N GLY A 27 -0.66 7.35 -5.02
CA GLY A 27 -1.83 7.46 -5.86
C GLY A 27 -2.87 6.38 -5.58
N GLY A 28 -4.13 6.78 -5.49
CA GLY A 28 -5.25 5.83 -5.43
C GLY A 28 -5.52 5.17 -4.08
N ILE A 29 -4.72 5.45 -3.05
CA ILE A 29 -4.95 4.95 -1.68
C ILE A 29 -6.05 5.75 -1.01
N MET A 30 -7.14 5.06 -0.65
CA MET A 30 -8.29 5.62 0.04
C MET A 30 -8.55 4.93 1.39
N HIS A 31 -8.18 3.65 1.54
CA HIS A 31 -8.41 2.83 2.73
C HIS A 31 -7.21 1.89 2.97
N TRP A 32 -7.19 1.19 4.10
CA TRP A 32 -6.07 0.31 4.49
C TRP A 32 -5.87 -0.87 3.52
N GLN A 33 -6.93 -1.38 2.91
CA GLN A 33 -6.85 -2.46 1.93
C GLN A 33 -6.01 -2.05 0.71
N ASP A 34 -6.19 -0.81 0.24
CA ASP A 34 -5.39 -0.26 -0.85
C ASP A 34 -3.91 -0.24 -0.49
N ALA A 35 -3.58 0.11 0.76
CA ALA A 35 -2.22 0.11 1.26
C ALA A 35 -1.62 -1.30 1.28
N ILE A 36 -2.36 -2.28 1.83
CA ILE A 36 -1.94 -3.69 1.85
C ILE A 36 -1.67 -4.21 0.43
N GLU A 37 -2.54 -3.90 -0.53
CA GLU A 37 -2.32 -4.26 -1.93
C GLU A 37 -1.02 -3.66 -2.49
N TYR A 38 -0.71 -2.39 -2.18
CA TYR A 38 0.54 -1.77 -2.62
C TYR A 38 1.77 -2.43 -2.00
N PHE A 39 1.73 -2.80 -0.72
CA PHE A 39 2.82 -3.55 -0.09
C PHE A 39 2.97 -4.93 -0.77
N LEU A 40 1.89 -5.68 -0.94
CA LEU A 40 1.89 -6.97 -1.65
C LEU A 40 2.45 -6.85 -3.08
N ALA A 41 2.14 -5.76 -3.78
CA ALA A 41 2.67 -5.48 -5.12
C ALA A 41 4.17 -5.16 -5.14
N GLY A 42 4.75 -4.71 -4.01
CA GLY A 42 6.19 -4.45 -3.90
C GLY A 42 6.56 -3.05 -3.39
N ALA A 43 5.60 -2.23 -2.96
CA ALA A 43 5.90 -0.95 -2.32
C ALA A 43 6.61 -1.17 -0.97
N THR A 44 7.59 -0.32 -0.67
CA THR A 44 8.26 -0.24 0.65
C THR A 44 7.62 0.80 1.56
N ALA A 45 7.01 1.84 0.97
CA ALA A 45 6.24 2.85 1.66
C ALA A 45 5.09 3.33 0.76
N ILE A 46 4.13 4.02 1.37
CA ILE A 46 2.98 4.58 0.67
C ILE A 46 2.78 6.07 1.01
N GLN A 47 2.16 6.81 0.09
CA GLN A 47 1.75 8.20 0.30
C GLN A 47 0.25 8.35 0.18
N VAL A 48 -0.36 8.98 1.19
CA VAL A 48 -1.80 9.28 1.23
C VAL A 48 -2.00 10.76 0.91
N GLY A 49 -2.68 11.04 -0.21
CA GLY A 49 -2.93 12.41 -0.70
C GLY A 49 -4.42 12.74 -0.71
N THR A 50 -5.12 12.34 -1.77
CA THR A 50 -6.56 12.65 -1.95
C THR A 50 -7.43 12.25 -0.77
N ALA A 51 -7.16 11.12 -0.10
CA ALA A 51 -7.93 10.70 1.06
C ALA A 51 -7.81 11.69 2.23
N ASN A 52 -6.62 12.26 2.47
CA ASN A 52 -6.42 13.26 3.53
C ASN A 52 -7.18 14.57 3.29
N PHE A 53 -7.41 14.95 2.03
CA PHE A 53 -8.24 16.11 1.69
C PHE A 53 -9.74 15.89 1.95
N ILE A 54 -10.20 14.64 1.88
CA ILE A 54 -11.59 14.27 2.15
C ILE A 54 -11.79 14.02 3.65
N ASN A 55 -10.86 13.30 4.26
CA ASN A 55 -10.83 12.97 5.68
C ASN A 55 -9.40 13.21 6.21
N PRO A 56 -9.16 14.26 7.00
CA PRO A 56 -7.85 14.54 7.59
C PRO A 56 -7.28 13.40 8.46
N SER A 57 -8.14 12.54 8.99
CA SER A 57 -7.76 11.37 9.81
C SER A 57 -7.43 10.12 8.98
N ALA A 58 -7.61 10.16 7.65
CA ALA A 58 -7.46 8.98 6.78
C ALA A 58 -6.11 8.27 6.97
N SER A 59 -5.02 9.01 7.14
CA SER A 59 -3.70 8.39 7.34
C SER A 59 -3.60 7.60 8.65
N ILE A 60 -4.26 8.06 9.72
CA ILE A 60 -4.28 7.36 11.02
C ILE A 60 -5.17 6.12 10.91
N GLU A 61 -6.35 6.24 10.28
CA GLU A 61 -7.27 5.12 10.06
C GLU A 61 -6.64 4.02 9.19
N ILE A 62 -5.90 4.41 8.14
CA ILE A 62 -5.14 3.49 7.29
C ILE A 62 -4.07 2.76 8.11
N LEU A 63 -3.32 3.48 8.95
CA LEU A 63 -2.30 2.88 9.80
C LEU A 63 -2.91 1.87 10.79
N GLN A 64 -4.03 2.21 11.41
CA GLN A 64 -4.74 1.31 12.32
C GLN A 64 -5.21 0.04 11.58
N GLY A 65 -5.86 0.20 10.43
CA GLY A 65 -6.32 -0.94 9.64
C GLY A 65 -5.17 -1.83 9.13
N ILE A 66 -3.99 -1.27 8.85
CA ILE A 66 -2.78 -2.05 8.55
C ILE A 66 -2.35 -2.87 9.77
N ASN A 67 -2.26 -2.27 10.96
CA ASN A 67 -1.88 -2.99 12.17
C ASN A 67 -2.87 -4.11 12.49
N ASP A 68 -4.17 -3.83 12.43
CA ASP A 68 -5.22 -4.83 12.64
C ASP A 68 -5.10 -5.98 11.63
N TYR A 69 -4.83 -5.67 10.36
CA TYR A 69 -4.61 -6.70 9.34
C TYR A 69 -3.41 -7.59 9.69
N LEU A 70 -2.29 -7.00 10.12
CA LEU A 70 -1.09 -7.74 10.49
C LEU A 70 -1.35 -8.65 11.70
N ASP A 71 -1.97 -8.12 12.75
CA ASP A 71 -2.29 -8.87 13.97
C ASP A 71 -3.26 -10.03 13.68
N ASN A 72 -4.34 -9.77 12.94
CA ASN A 72 -5.32 -10.80 12.57
C ASN A 72 -4.76 -11.92 11.71
N ASN A 73 -3.66 -11.66 10.98
CA ASN A 73 -3.00 -12.65 10.13
C ASN A 73 -1.71 -13.22 10.76
N ASN A 74 -1.39 -12.87 12.01
CA ASN A 74 -0.15 -13.26 12.70
C ASN A 74 1.12 -12.89 11.90
N ILE A 75 1.14 -11.69 11.30
CA ILE A 75 2.25 -11.20 10.50
C ILE A 75 3.02 -10.17 11.33
N GLU A 76 4.23 -10.51 11.76
CA GLU A 76 5.04 -9.67 12.66
C GLU A 76 5.45 -8.30 12.09
N SER A 77 5.47 -8.14 10.77
CA SER A 77 5.90 -6.90 10.14
C SER A 77 5.34 -6.74 8.74
N ILE A 78 5.01 -5.50 8.36
CA ILE A 78 4.64 -5.16 6.98
C ILE A 78 5.71 -5.58 5.97
N LYS A 79 6.99 -5.59 6.37
CA LYS A 79 8.11 -6.05 5.53
C LYS A 79 7.93 -7.49 5.08
N ASN A 80 7.24 -8.31 5.87
CA ASN A 80 7.02 -9.72 5.58
C ASN A 80 5.97 -9.94 4.49
N ILE A 81 5.27 -8.92 4.00
CA ILE A 81 4.33 -9.05 2.87
C ILE A 81 4.78 -8.32 1.61
N ILE A 82 5.87 -7.54 1.67
CA ILE A 82 6.33 -6.77 0.52
C ILE A 82 6.63 -7.71 -0.65
N GLY A 83 5.99 -7.47 -1.80
CA GLY A 83 6.21 -8.24 -3.02
C GLY A 83 5.67 -9.68 -3.00
N LYS A 84 4.83 -10.05 -2.03
CA LYS A 84 4.26 -11.41 -1.91
C LYS A 84 2.93 -11.61 -2.64
N VAL A 85 2.63 -10.79 -3.66
CA VAL A 85 1.44 -10.98 -4.50
C VAL A 85 1.44 -12.38 -5.14
N LYS A 86 0.30 -13.07 -5.06
CA LYS A 86 0.06 -14.33 -5.79
C LYS A 86 -0.65 -14.01 -7.11
N ILE A 87 -0.21 -14.64 -8.18
CA ILE A 87 -0.78 -14.54 -9.54
C ILE A 87 -1.59 -15.80 -9.81
#